data_AF-A0A177LMI0-F1
#
_entry.id   AF-A0A177LMI0-F1
#
_cell.length_a   1.000
_cell.length_b   1.000
_cell.length_c   1.000
_cell.angle_alpha   90.00
_cell.angle_beta   90.00
_cell.angle_gamma   90.00
#
_symmetry.space_group_name_H-M   'P 1'
#
loop_
_entity.id
_entity.type
_entity.pdbx_description
1 polymer ?
#
loop_
_entity_poly.entity_id
_entity_poly.type
_entity_poly.pdbx_seq_one_letter_code
_entity_poly.pdbx_strand_id
1 'polypeptide(L)'
;MKKIIAITLLILFIDQFSKIYIKTHFYLGESVNVLGLSWFKLTFVENPGMAYGLHFGGLWGKYALILLRVILAIGMVVLFKKWLKEGASNYLIIPMAMIFAGAIGNVFDGIFYGVIFDSGTFYDVASERWIDYGGVSKLTQIGHGYSDLMKGCVVDMLHFPLVDMTWPDWVPLFGGNKIEFFKYIFNVADSSITVGALFLYIFRKKAFPNGLDF
;
A
#
# COMPACT_ATOMS: atom_id res chain seq x y z
N MET A 1 6.39 10.33 22.02
CA MET A 1 5.03 9.83 21.67
C MET A 1 4.24 10.80 20.81
N LYS A 2 3.99 12.07 21.23
CA LYS A 2 3.16 13.04 20.48
C LYS A 2 3.46 13.13 18.96
N LYS A 3 4.74 13.30 18.58
CA LYS A 3 5.17 13.36 17.18
C LYS A 3 4.87 12.09 16.37
N ILE A 4 5.06 10.92 16.96
CA ILE A 4 4.80 9.63 16.31
C ILE A 4 3.31 9.52 16.02
N ILE A 5 2.48 9.79 17.03
CA ILE A 5 1.02 9.76 16.92
C ILE A 5 0.54 10.76 15.86
N ALA A 6 1.05 11.99 15.86
CA ALA A 6 0.67 13.01 14.89
C ALA A 6 1.00 12.58 13.44
N ILE A 7 2.22 12.07 13.20
CA ILE A 7 2.66 11.59 11.88
C ILE A 7 1.79 10.40 11.45
N THR A 8 1.57 9.44 12.35
CA THR A 8 0.77 8.25 12.07
C THR A 8 -0.68 8.60 11.75
N LEU A 9 -1.33 9.45 12.54
CA LEU A 9 -2.71 9.87 12.29
C LEU A 9 -2.83 10.66 10.99
N LEU A 10 -1.88 11.53 10.67
CA LEU A 10 -1.89 12.30 9.43
C LEU A 10 -1.80 11.38 8.19
N ILE A 11 -0.85 10.44 8.20
CA ILE A 11 -0.67 9.51 7.08
C ILE A 11 -1.88 8.58 6.94
N LEU A 12 -2.38 8.03 8.05
CA LEU A 12 -3.58 7.19 8.04
C LEU A 12 -4.81 7.94 7.54
N PHE A 13 -4.96 9.21 7.93
CA PHE A 13 -6.07 10.03 7.45
C PHE A 13 -6.01 10.20 5.93
N ILE A 14 -4.85 10.58 5.39
CA ILE A 14 -4.68 10.76 3.93
C ILE A 14 -4.86 9.43 3.20
N ASP A 15 -4.27 8.34 3.71
CA ASP A 15 -4.36 7.01 3.14
C ASP A 15 -5.81 6.49 3.08
N GLN A 16 -6.50 6.46 4.23
CA GLN A 16 -7.86 5.93 4.29
C GLN A 16 -8.86 6.83 3.55
N PHE A 17 -8.71 8.15 3.64
CA PHE A 17 -9.57 9.06 2.88
C PHE A 17 -9.43 8.85 1.38
N SER A 18 -8.19 8.78 0.88
CA SER A 18 -7.94 8.60 -0.55
C SER A 18 -8.39 7.22 -1.05
N LYS A 19 -8.19 6.15 -0.29
CA LYS A 19 -8.67 4.81 -0.62
C LYS A 19 -10.20 4.71 -0.65
N ILE A 20 -10.88 5.24 0.37
CA ILE A 20 -12.35 5.28 0.41
C ILE A 20 -12.88 6.09 -0.76
N TYR A 21 -12.26 7.25 -1.07
CA TYR A 21 -12.65 8.07 -2.22
C TYR A 21 -12.55 7.29 -3.53
N ILE A 22 -11.40 6.67 -3.81
CA ILE A 22 -11.19 5.89 -5.04
C ILE A 22 -12.21 4.74 -5.13
N LYS A 23 -12.35 3.94 -4.07
CA LYS A 23 -13.25 2.77 -4.06
C LYS A 23 -14.73 3.14 -4.24
N THR A 24 -15.13 4.36 -3.85
CA THR A 24 -16.53 4.83 -3.94
C THR A 24 -16.84 5.72 -5.14
N HIS A 25 -15.85 6.03 -5.98
CA HIS A 25 -16.03 6.92 -7.13
C HIS A 25 -15.49 6.36 -8.45
N PHE A 26 -14.67 5.30 -8.42
CA PHE A 26 -14.04 4.73 -9.60
C PHE A 26 -14.59 3.33 -9.89
N TYR A 27 -14.64 2.98 -11.17
CA TYR A 27 -14.79 1.58 -11.59
C TYR A 27 -13.45 0.86 -11.42
N LEU A 28 -13.48 -0.43 -11.07
CA LEU A 28 -12.25 -1.22 -10.98
C LEU A 28 -11.52 -1.22 -12.35
N GLY A 29 -10.23 -0.88 -12.33
CA GLY A 29 -9.41 -0.72 -13.54
C GLY A 29 -9.52 0.65 -14.24
N GLU A 30 -10.42 1.53 -13.79
CA GLU A 30 -10.53 2.88 -14.32
C GLU A 30 -9.24 3.68 -14.07
N SER A 31 -8.82 4.45 -15.09
CA SER A 31 -7.63 5.29 -15.02
C SER A 31 -7.92 6.70 -15.53
N VAL A 32 -7.63 7.70 -14.69
CA VAL A 32 -7.86 9.12 -14.98
C VAL A 32 -6.54 9.89 -14.86
N ASN A 33 -6.24 10.74 -15.85
CA ASN A 33 -5.06 11.62 -15.80
C ASN A 33 -5.27 12.74 -14.79
N VAL A 34 -4.33 12.90 -13.86
CA VAL A 34 -4.39 13.95 -12.85
C VAL A 34 -3.96 15.26 -13.48
N LEU A 35 -4.80 16.29 -13.41
CA LEU A 35 -4.55 17.62 -14.01
C LEU A 35 -4.22 17.57 -15.51
N GLY A 36 -4.68 16.53 -16.22
CA GLY A 36 -4.36 16.32 -17.64
C GLY A 36 -2.93 15.84 -17.92
N LEU A 37 -2.15 15.50 -16.90
CA LEU A 37 -0.77 15.04 -17.03
C LEU A 37 -0.74 13.55 -17.39
N SER A 38 -0.10 13.19 -18.51
CA SER A 38 0.00 11.80 -18.98
C SER A 38 0.88 10.92 -18.08
N TRP A 39 1.83 11.52 -17.35
CA TRP A 39 2.79 10.84 -16.49
C TRP A 39 2.29 10.63 -15.05
N PHE A 40 1.12 11.18 -14.68
CA PHE A 40 0.51 10.96 -13.37
C PHE A 40 -0.99 10.66 -13.50
N LYS A 41 -1.36 9.45 -13.12
CA LYS A 41 -2.73 8.94 -13.20
C LYS A 41 -3.20 8.43 -11.85
N LEU A 42 -4.52 8.53 -11.63
CA LEU A 42 -5.21 7.74 -10.62
C LEU A 42 -5.79 6.51 -11.31
N THR A 43 -5.30 5.33 -10.97
CA THR A 43 -5.77 4.05 -11.53
C THR A 43 -6.27 3.15 -10.41
N PHE A 44 -7.56 2.83 -10.39
CA PHE A 44 -8.12 2.02 -9.32
C PHE A 44 -7.79 0.54 -9.48
N VAL A 45 -7.05 -0.04 -8.54
CA VAL A 45 -6.77 -1.47 -8.44
C VAL A 45 -7.04 -1.96 -7.01
N GLU A 46 -7.59 -3.16 -6.88
CA GLU A 46 -7.68 -3.87 -5.61
C GLU A 46 -6.64 -4.98 -5.56
N ASN A 47 -5.75 -4.89 -4.59
CA ASN A 47 -4.66 -5.82 -4.40
C ASN A 47 -4.94 -6.76 -3.21
N PRO A 48 -5.18 -8.05 -3.45
CA PRO A 48 -5.43 -9.01 -2.38
C PRO A 48 -4.20 -9.41 -1.56
N GLY A 49 -3.01 -8.87 -1.88
CA GLY A 49 -1.72 -9.28 -1.33
C GLY A 49 -0.80 -9.93 -2.37
N MET A 50 -0.99 -9.58 -3.65
CA MET A 50 -0.15 -10.00 -4.75
C MET A 50 0.99 -8.99 -4.95
N ALA A 51 2.20 -9.50 -5.17
CA ALA A 51 3.33 -8.70 -5.62
C ALA A 51 3.80 -9.26 -6.96
N TYR A 52 3.96 -8.40 -7.97
CA TYR A 52 4.50 -8.78 -9.29
C TYR A 52 3.76 -9.93 -9.99
N GLY A 53 2.44 -10.07 -9.78
CA GLY A 53 1.65 -11.16 -10.38
C GLY A 53 1.81 -12.53 -9.70
N LEU A 54 2.61 -12.63 -8.64
CA LEU A 54 2.71 -13.84 -7.82
C LEU A 54 1.56 -13.88 -6.82
N HIS A 55 0.72 -14.90 -6.93
CA HIS A 55 -0.30 -15.22 -5.94
C HIS A 55 0.35 -15.93 -4.75
N PHE A 56 0.49 -15.23 -3.63
CA PHE A 56 0.88 -15.87 -2.37
C PHE A 56 -0.29 -16.69 -1.83
N GLY A 57 -0.35 -17.97 -2.18
CA GLY A 57 -1.12 -19.00 -1.46
C GLY A 57 -2.62 -18.73 -1.21
N GLY A 58 -3.30 -18.00 -2.08
CA GLY A 58 -4.74 -17.69 -1.95
C GLY A 58 -5.07 -17.00 -0.61
N LEU A 59 -6.11 -17.49 0.08
CA LEU A 59 -6.50 -16.98 1.41
C LEU A 59 -5.44 -17.20 2.49
N TRP A 60 -4.69 -18.31 2.44
CA TRP A 60 -3.66 -18.60 3.44
C TRP A 60 -2.53 -17.57 3.41
N GLY A 61 -2.04 -17.22 2.22
CA GLY A 61 -1.00 -16.20 2.11
C GLY A 61 -1.53 -14.81 2.50
N LYS A 62 -2.80 -14.51 2.23
CA LYS A 62 -3.44 -13.29 2.72
C LYS A 62 -3.42 -13.19 4.25
N TYR A 63 -3.85 -14.25 4.94
CA TYR A 63 -3.82 -14.28 6.41
C TYR A 63 -2.39 -14.18 6.95
N ALA A 64 -1.44 -14.87 6.33
CA ALA A 64 -0.02 -14.79 6.70
C ALA A 64 0.54 -13.37 6.56
N LEU A 65 0.20 -12.67 5.46
CA LEU A 65 0.63 -11.28 5.23
C LEU A 65 0.04 -10.31 6.27
N ILE A 66 -1.25 -10.44 6.58
CA ILE A 66 -1.89 -9.60 7.61
C ILE A 66 -1.26 -9.88 8.97
N LEU A 67 -1.11 -11.15 9.34
CA LEU A 67 -0.52 -11.56 10.62
C LEU A 67 0.91 -11.03 10.77
N LEU A 68 1.74 -11.18 9.74
CA LEU A 68 3.10 -10.64 9.72
C LEU A 68 3.10 -9.13 9.95
N ARG A 69 2.26 -8.37 9.24
CA ARG A 69 2.17 -6.92 9.39
C ARG A 69 1.73 -6.51 10.80
N VAL A 70 0.78 -7.23 11.40
CA VAL A 70 0.33 -7.00 12.78
C VAL A 70 1.48 -7.25 13.78
N ILE A 71 2.20 -8.36 13.64
CA ILE A 71 3.35 -8.67 14.49
C ILE A 71 4.42 -7.57 14.38
N LEU A 72 4.76 -7.16 13.16
CA LEU A 72 5.71 -6.08 12.92
C LEU A 72 5.23 -4.75 13.53
N ALA A 73 3.95 -4.41 13.40
CA ALA A 73 3.37 -3.21 14.01
C ALA A 73 3.46 -3.25 15.54
N ILE A 74 3.17 -4.38 16.19
CA ILE A 74 3.32 -4.55 17.64
C ILE A 74 4.79 -4.38 18.05
N GLY A 75 5.71 -5.04 17.33
CA GLY A 75 7.16 -4.91 17.56
C GLY A 75 7.63 -3.45 17.46
N MET A 76 7.12 -2.71 16.47
CA MET A 76 7.40 -1.29 16.29
C MET A 76 6.95 -0.42 17.46
N VAL A 77 5.79 -0.71 18.06
CA VAL A 77 5.33 0.01 19.27
C VAL A 77 6.28 -0.21 20.44
N VAL A 78 6.80 -1.44 20.61
CA VAL A 78 7.80 -1.76 21.64
C VAL A 78 9.11 -1.00 21.36
N LEU A 79 9.58 -1.00 20.11
CA LEU A 79 10.79 -0.28 19.71
C LEU A 79 10.66 1.24 19.91
N PHE A 80 9.52 1.84 19.60
CA PHE A 80 9.29 3.26 19.88
C PHE A 80 9.39 3.58 21.37
N LYS A 81 8.86 2.73 22.24
CA LYS A 81 9.00 2.93 23.69
C LYS A 81 10.46 2.88 24.13
N LYS A 82 11.23 1.92 23.60
CA LYS A 82 12.67 1.80 23.84
C LYS A 82 13.43 3.05 23.36
N TRP A 83 13.31 3.38 22.07
CA TRP A 83 14.04 4.49 21.44
C TRP A 83 13.69 5.86 22.03
N LEU A 84 12.44 6.08 22.44
CA LEU A 84 12.07 7.32 23.11
C LEU A 84 12.68 7.46 24.50
N LYS A 85 12.86 6.35 25.24
CA LYS A 85 13.56 6.35 26.53
C LYS A 85 15.06 6.58 26.36
N GLU A 86 15.64 6.01 25.31
CA GLU A 86 17.06 6.16 24.97
C GLU A 86 17.41 7.51 24.32
N GLY A 87 16.42 8.39 24.11
CA GLY A 87 16.66 9.70 23.51
C GLY A 87 17.03 9.64 22.03
N ALA A 88 16.57 8.61 21.30
CA ALA A 88 16.90 8.41 19.90
C ALA A 88 16.55 9.62 19.02
N SER A 89 17.35 9.81 17.97
CA SER A 89 17.26 10.99 17.13
C SER A 89 15.95 11.03 16.32
N ASN A 90 15.52 12.23 15.95
CA ASN A 90 14.38 12.41 15.05
C ASN A 90 14.60 11.78 13.67
N TYR A 91 15.86 11.61 13.25
CA TYR A 91 16.24 10.95 12.01
C TYR A 91 15.97 9.44 12.05
N LEU A 92 15.80 8.84 13.23
CA LEU A 92 15.28 7.48 13.39
C LEU A 92 13.76 7.50 13.60
N ILE A 93 13.27 8.29 14.56
CA ILE A 93 11.87 8.22 15.00
C ILE A 93 10.87 8.62 13.91
N ILE A 94 11.14 9.68 13.15
CA ILE A 94 10.20 10.19 12.13
C ILE A 94 10.04 9.17 10.99
N PRO A 95 11.12 8.70 10.34
CA PRO A 95 10.97 7.73 9.26
C PRO A 95 10.36 6.40 9.72
N MET A 96 10.72 5.92 10.92
CA MET A 96 10.10 4.73 11.50
C MET A 96 8.60 4.93 11.76
N ALA A 97 8.16 6.13 12.16
CA ALA A 97 6.74 6.46 12.31
C ALA A 97 5.99 6.47 10.97
N MET A 98 6.65 6.88 9.88
CA MET A 98 6.10 6.81 8.51
C MET A 98 5.90 5.37 8.05
N ILE A 99 6.92 4.51 8.25
CA ILE A 99 6.85 3.07 7.95
C ILE A 99 5.72 2.42 8.76
N PHE A 100 5.66 2.71 10.05
CA PHE A 100 4.61 2.21 10.93
C PHE A 100 3.21 2.64 10.49
N ALA A 101 3.03 3.90 10.09
CA ALA A 101 1.75 4.42 9.62
C ALA A 101 1.27 3.71 8.34
N GLY A 102 2.16 3.55 7.36
CA GLY A 102 1.82 2.83 6.13
C GLY A 102 1.51 1.36 6.39
N ALA A 103 2.27 0.69 7.27
CA ALA A 103 1.99 -0.68 7.65
C ALA A 103 0.59 -0.83 8.28
N ILE A 104 0.19 0.09 9.17
CA ILE A 104 -1.15 0.08 9.77
C ILE A 104 -2.24 0.34 8.73
N GLY A 105 -2.03 1.28 7.80
CA GLY A 105 -3.01 1.58 6.75
C GLY A 105 -3.36 0.33 5.94
N ASN A 106 -2.34 -0.38 5.44
CA ASN A 106 -2.56 -1.60 4.67
C ASN A 106 -3.04 -2.80 5.51
N VAL A 107 -2.83 -2.81 6.83
CA VAL A 107 -3.46 -3.78 7.75
C VAL A 107 -4.95 -3.48 7.89
N PHE A 108 -5.32 -2.20 8.03
CA PHE A 108 -6.71 -1.78 8.15
C PHE A 108 -7.53 -2.26 6.95
N ASP A 109 -7.03 -2.03 5.73
CA ASP A 109 -7.71 -2.49 4.52
C ASP A 109 -7.90 -4.01 4.51
N GLY A 110 -6.81 -4.74 4.77
CA GLY A 110 -6.81 -6.20 4.79
C GLY A 110 -7.83 -6.79 5.77
N ILE A 111 -7.96 -6.17 6.94
CA ILE A 111 -8.87 -6.61 8.00
C ILE A 111 -10.32 -6.20 7.70
N PHE A 112 -10.55 -4.95 7.30
CA PHE A 112 -11.89 -4.35 7.35
C PHE A 112 -12.57 -4.12 6.00
N TYR A 113 -11.83 -3.99 4.88
CA TYR A 113 -12.47 -3.58 3.62
C TYR A 113 -13.47 -4.62 3.10
N GLY A 114 -13.27 -5.90 3.41
CA GLY A 114 -14.22 -6.97 3.12
C GLY A 114 -15.59 -6.75 3.76
N VAL A 115 -15.63 -6.19 4.97
CA VAL A 115 -16.86 -6.09 5.78
C VAL A 115 -17.54 -4.72 5.72
N ILE A 116 -16.85 -3.65 5.31
CA ILE A 116 -17.39 -2.28 5.30
C ILE A 116 -17.84 -1.79 3.93
N PHE A 117 -17.56 -2.53 2.86
CA PHE A 117 -17.96 -2.21 1.48
C PHE A 117 -18.89 -3.28 0.91
N ASP A 118 -19.89 -2.87 0.14
CA ASP A 118 -20.89 -3.78 -0.46
C ASP A 118 -20.34 -4.65 -1.61
N SER A 119 -19.25 -4.20 -2.23
CA SER A 119 -18.62 -4.84 -3.37
C SER A 119 -17.10 -4.66 -3.37
N GLY A 120 -16.38 -5.66 -3.89
CA GLY A 120 -14.93 -5.72 -3.86
C GLY A 120 -14.43 -7.03 -4.45
N THR A 121 -13.14 -7.07 -4.81
CA THR A 121 -12.48 -8.28 -5.27
C THR A 121 -12.40 -9.28 -4.12
N PHE A 122 -12.91 -10.50 -4.31
CA PHE A 122 -12.98 -11.54 -3.28
C PHE A 122 -12.35 -12.85 -3.76
N TYR A 123 -11.98 -13.72 -2.81
CA TYR A 123 -11.43 -15.02 -3.15
C TYR A 123 -12.54 -16.05 -3.25
N ASP A 124 -12.71 -16.63 -4.44
CA ASP A 124 -13.60 -17.76 -4.65
C ASP A 124 -12.88 -19.08 -4.35
N VAL A 125 -13.40 -19.82 -3.37
CA VAL A 125 -12.80 -21.08 -2.90
C VAL A 125 -13.01 -22.20 -3.92
N ALA A 126 -14.08 -22.16 -4.71
CA ALA A 126 -14.38 -23.20 -5.68
C ALA A 126 -13.43 -23.16 -6.90
N SER A 127 -13.11 -21.96 -7.39
CA SER A 127 -12.20 -21.75 -8.52
C SER A 127 -10.75 -21.46 -8.14
N GLU A 128 -10.45 -21.34 -6.84
CA GLU A 128 -9.14 -20.98 -6.29
C GLU A 128 -8.57 -19.66 -6.85
N ARG A 129 -9.44 -18.68 -7.10
CA ARG A 129 -9.08 -17.43 -7.77
C ARG A 129 -9.68 -16.21 -7.09
N TRP A 130 -9.02 -15.08 -7.29
CA TRP A 130 -9.59 -13.78 -6.96
C TRP A 130 -10.53 -13.37 -8.09
N ILE A 131 -11.76 -13.04 -7.72
CA ILE A 131 -12.82 -12.64 -8.64
C ILE A 131 -13.08 -11.16 -8.45
N ASP A 132 -12.94 -10.42 -9.53
CA ASP A 132 -13.21 -8.98 -9.59
C ASP A 132 -14.71 -8.70 -9.69
N TYR A 133 -15.07 -7.45 -9.44
CA TYR A 133 -16.44 -6.98 -9.43
C TYR A 133 -16.64 -5.85 -10.45
N GLY A 134 -17.89 -5.64 -10.85
CA GLY A 134 -18.31 -4.53 -11.69
C GLY A 134 -19.02 -3.44 -10.89
N GLY A 135 -19.00 -2.23 -11.43
CA GLY A 135 -19.67 -1.07 -10.82
C GLY A 135 -18.78 -0.30 -9.85
N VAL A 136 -19.42 0.56 -9.06
CA VAL A 136 -18.78 1.41 -8.06
C VAL A 136 -19.24 0.97 -6.68
N SER A 137 -18.28 0.75 -5.78
CA SER A 137 -18.53 0.23 -4.44
C SER A 137 -19.11 1.29 -3.51
N LYS A 138 -19.87 0.86 -2.50
CA LYS A 138 -20.45 1.75 -1.48
C LYS A 138 -20.13 1.24 -0.10
N LEU A 139 -20.05 2.19 0.84
CA LEU A 139 -20.01 1.85 2.25
C LEU A 139 -21.32 1.18 2.65
N THR A 140 -21.22 0.11 3.42
CA THR A 140 -22.35 -0.71 3.87
C THR A 140 -22.33 -0.92 5.37
N GLN A 141 -23.43 -1.45 5.90
CA GLN A 141 -23.53 -1.82 7.31
C GLN A 141 -22.71 -3.07 7.59
N ILE A 142 -22.18 -3.19 8.82
CA ILE A 142 -21.44 -4.38 9.26
C ILE A 142 -22.34 -5.62 9.08
N GLY A 143 -21.80 -6.64 8.41
CA GLY A 143 -22.54 -7.87 8.06
C GLY A 143 -23.11 -7.90 6.64
N HIS A 144 -23.13 -6.75 5.95
CA HIS A 144 -23.53 -6.63 4.54
C HIS A 144 -22.33 -6.37 3.61
N GLY A 145 -21.11 -6.61 4.11
CA GLY A 145 -19.90 -6.50 3.32
C GLY A 145 -19.82 -7.58 2.23
N TYR A 146 -19.02 -7.32 1.20
CA TYR A 146 -18.79 -8.27 0.11
C TYR A 146 -18.04 -9.54 0.56
N SER A 147 -17.38 -9.51 1.72
CA SER A 147 -16.58 -10.62 2.25
C SER A 147 -16.42 -10.54 3.78
N ASP A 148 -15.80 -11.54 4.39
CA ASP A 148 -15.53 -11.58 5.83
C ASP A 148 -14.32 -10.73 6.27
N LEU A 149 -14.13 -10.65 7.58
CA LEU A 149 -12.96 -10.05 8.23
C LEU A 149 -11.66 -10.69 7.72
N MET A 150 -10.58 -9.90 7.61
CA MET A 150 -9.26 -10.34 7.13
C MET A 150 -9.22 -10.80 5.66
N LYS A 151 -10.31 -10.61 4.92
CA LYS A 151 -10.40 -10.92 3.49
C LYS A 151 -10.51 -9.67 2.61
N GLY A 152 -10.34 -8.47 3.16
CA GLY A 152 -10.37 -7.20 2.42
C GLY A 152 -9.15 -7.00 1.52
N CYS A 153 -9.32 -6.38 0.36
CA CYS A 153 -8.22 -6.04 -0.55
C CYS A 153 -7.67 -4.64 -0.26
N VAL A 154 -6.37 -4.44 -0.46
CA VAL A 154 -5.72 -3.13 -0.36
C VAL A 154 -6.11 -2.33 -1.61
N VAL A 155 -6.50 -1.08 -1.43
CA VAL A 155 -6.82 -0.20 -2.56
C VAL A 155 -5.57 0.54 -3.00
N ASP A 156 -5.19 0.36 -4.26
CA ASP A 156 -4.07 1.03 -4.92
C ASP A 156 -4.60 2.04 -5.95
N MET A 157 -3.92 3.18 -6.07
CA MET A 157 -4.40 4.28 -6.92
C MET A 157 -3.34 5.12 -7.61
N LEU A 158 -2.17 5.31 -7.00
CA LEU A 158 -1.12 6.18 -7.53
C LEU A 158 -0.37 5.45 -8.64
N HIS A 159 -0.45 5.98 -9.86
CA HIS A 159 0.16 5.39 -11.04
C HIS A 159 0.99 6.42 -11.81
N PHE A 160 2.27 6.13 -12.02
CA PHE A 160 3.21 7.01 -12.71
C PHE A 160 3.87 6.31 -13.91
N PRO A 161 3.18 6.20 -15.05
CA PRO A 161 3.76 5.58 -16.26
C PRO A 161 4.81 6.52 -16.87
N LEU A 162 6.00 6.58 -16.28
CA LEU A 162 7.05 7.54 -16.62
C LEU A 162 7.66 7.30 -18.00
N VAL A 163 7.75 6.03 -18.41
CA VAL A 163 8.14 5.65 -19.76
C VAL A 163 7.11 4.69 -20.30
N ASP A 164 6.45 5.09 -21.38
CA ASP A 164 5.63 4.24 -22.24
C ASP A 164 6.02 4.59 -23.68
N MET A 165 6.99 3.85 -24.22
CA MET A 165 7.52 4.09 -25.57
C MET A 165 7.74 2.77 -26.31
N THR A 166 7.53 2.78 -27.63
CA THR A 166 7.94 1.66 -28.48
C THR A 166 9.34 1.92 -29.01
N TRP A 167 10.24 0.95 -28.90
CA TRP A 167 11.56 1.05 -29.51
C TRP A 167 11.44 1.28 -31.02
N PRO A 168 12.20 2.23 -31.59
CA PRO A 168 12.28 2.36 -33.04
C PRO A 168 12.73 1.05 -33.69
N ASP A 169 12.16 0.70 -34.84
CA ASP A 169 12.40 -0.59 -35.53
C ASP A 169 13.88 -0.84 -35.85
N TRP A 170 14.69 0.22 -35.94
CA TRP A 170 16.12 0.13 -36.23
C TRP A 170 16.98 -0.32 -35.04
N VAL A 171 16.43 -0.40 -33.82
CA VAL A 171 17.19 -0.82 -32.63
C VAL A 171 17.38 -2.34 -32.65
N PRO A 172 18.63 -2.85 -32.74
CA PRO A 172 18.89 -4.27 -32.74
C PRO A 172 18.35 -4.93 -31.47
N LEU A 173 17.75 -6.13 -31.60
CA LEU A 173 17.18 -6.95 -30.51
C LEU A 173 15.91 -6.38 -29.83
N PHE A 174 15.65 -5.08 -29.91
CA PHE A 174 14.55 -4.44 -29.18
C PHE A 174 13.55 -3.68 -30.06
N GLY A 175 13.85 -3.43 -31.34
CA GLY A 175 12.98 -2.70 -32.27
C GLY A 175 11.56 -3.29 -32.32
N GLY A 176 10.56 -2.41 -32.28
CA GLY A 176 9.15 -2.77 -32.25
C GLY A 176 8.62 -3.22 -30.87
N ASN A 177 9.49 -3.47 -29.87
CA ASN A 177 9.04 -3.84 -28.52
C ASN A 177 8.65 -2.60 -27.71
N LYS A 178 7.58 -2.73 -26.94
CA LYS A 178 7.10 -1.70 -26.01
C LYS A 178 7.95 -1.70 -24.73
N ILE A 179 8.55 -0.57 -24.39
CA ILE A 179 9.18 -0.31 -23.10
C ILE A 179 8.17 0.36 -22.21
N GLU A 180 7.99 -0.20 -21.03
CA GLU A 180 7.20 0.42 -19.98
C GLU A 180 8.02 0.41 -18.68
N PHE A 181 8.42 1.60 -18.23
CA PHE A 181 9.14 1.80 -16.96
C PHE A 181 8.17 2.33 -15.90
N PHE A 182 8.18 1.67 -14.73
CA PHE A 182 7.39 2.04 -13.55
C PHE A 182 5.87 1.89 -13.72
N LYS A 183 5.41 0.69 -14.12
CA LYS A 183 3.98 0.33 -14.20
C LYS A 183 3.29 0.10 -12.86
N TYR A 184 3.99 0.32 -11.74
CA TYR A 184 3.48 -0.04 -10.43
C TYR A 184 2.40 0.94 -10.00
N ILE A 185 1.31 0.39 -9.50
CA ILE A 185 0.22 1.13 -8.88
C ILE A 185 0.32 0.84 -7.39
N PHE A 186 0.32 1.89 -6.59
CA PHE A 186 0.49 1.79 -5.14
C PHE A 186 -0.36 2.85 -4.45
N ASN A 187 -0.33 2.89 -3.12
CA ASN A 187 -1.11 3.84 -2.34
C ASN A 187 -0.24 4.75 -1.47
N VAL A 188 -0.90 5.58 -0.66
CA VAL A 188 -0.24 6.52 0.24
C VAL A 188 0.52 5.78 1.36
N ALA A 189 -0.02 4.68 1.88
CA ALA A 189 0.67 3.83 2.84
C ALA A 189 2.00 3.26 2.28
N ASP A 190 2.01 2.74 1.05
CA ASP A 190 3.23 2.25 0.41
C ASP A 190 4.24 3.39 0.17
N SER A 191 3.75 4.54 -0.29
CA SER A 191 4.56 5.75 -0.45
C SER A 191 5.23 6.15 0.87
N SER A 192 4.49 6.10 1.98
CA SER A 192 4.98 6.41 3.31
C SER A 192 6.07 5.44 3.78
N ILE A 193 5.90 4.14 3.52
CA ILE A 193 6.92 3.12 3.81
C ILE A 193 8.18 3.39 3.00
N THR A 194 8.06 3.61 1.69
CA THR A 194 9.19 3.86 0.80
C THR A 194 9.94 5.13 1.17
N VAL A 195 9.25 6.25 1.40
CA VAL A 195 9.88 7.52 1.80
C VAL A 195 10.53 7.39 3.19
N GLY A 196 9.88 6.71 4.13
CA GLY A 196 10.47 6.42 5.43
C GLY A 196 11.76 5.60 5.30
N ALA A 197 11.76 4.53 4.52
CA ALA A 197 12.94 3.71 4.27
C ALA A 197 14.07 4.53 3.61
N LEU A 198 13.75 5.37 2.62
CA LEU A 198 14.70 6.27 1.98
C LEU A 198 15.30 7.27 2.96
N PHE A 199 14.50 7.88 3.84
CA PHE A 199 14.99 8.80 4.86
C PHE A 199 15.92 8.11 5.86
N LEU A 200 15.62 6.88 6.29
CA LEU A 200 16.54 6.10 7.12
C LEU A 200 17.85 5.84 6.40
N TYR A 201 17.79 5.48 5.12
CA TYR A 201 18.99 5.18 4.33
C TYR A 201 19.88 6.42 4.12
N ILE A 202 19.28 7.55 3.74
CA ILE A 202 19.97 8.82 3.51
C ILE A 202 20.56 9.35 4.81
N PHE A 203 19.78 9.36 5.89
CA PHE A 203 20.20 9.91 7.19
C PHE A 203 20.75 8.86 8.15
N ARG A 204 21.20 7.70 7.65
CA ARG A 204 21.64 6.56 8.48
C ARG A 204 22.67 6.92 9.55
N LYS A 205 23.64 7.79 9.21
CA LYS A 205 24.68 8.25 10.15
C LYS A 205 24.12 9.10 11.30
N LYS A 206 23.00 9.79 11.08
CA LYS A 206 22.30 10.60 12.10
C LYS A 206 21.23 9.78 12.84
N ALA A 207 20.63 8.80 12.16
CA ALA A 207 19.68 7.86 12.75
C ALA A 207 20.41 6.92 13.73
N PHE A 208 21.61 6.48 13.37
CA PHE A 208 22.45 5.54 14.12
C PHE A 208 23.86 6.12 14.31
N PRO A 209 24.06 7.10 15.22
CA PRO A 209 25.35 7.76 15.41
C PRO A 209 26.45 6.83 15.91
N ASN A 210 26.08 5.77 16.62
CA ASN A 210 27.00 4.75 17.13
C ASN A 210 27.07 3.51 16.21
N GLY A 211 26.58 3.59 14.98
CA GLY A 211 26.48 2.43 14.08
C GLY A 211 25.29 1.52 14.39
N LEU A 212 25.23 0.38 13.69
CA LEU A 212 24.24 -0.68 13.87
C LEU A 212 24.77 -1.75 14.85
N ASP A 213 25.39 -1.31 15.94
CA ASP A 213 25.86 -2.22 16.98
C ASP A 213 24.63 -2.63 17.81
N PHE A 214 24.00 -3.73 17.39
CA PHE A 214 22.84 -4.34 18.04
C PHE A 214 23.26 -5.35 19.11
#